data_AF-B1MB11-F1
#
_entry.id   AF-B1MB11-F1
#
_cell.length_a   1.000
_cell.length_b   1.000
_cell.length_c   1.000
_cell.angle_alpha   90.00
_cell.angle_beta   90.00
_cell.angle_gamma   90.00
#
_symmetry.space_group_name_H-M   'P 1'
#
loop_
_entity.id
_entity.type
_entity.pdbx_description
1 polymer ?
#
loop_
_entity_poly.entity_id
_entity_poly.type
_entity_poly.pdbx_seq_one_letter_code
_entity_poly.pdbx_strand_id
1 'polypeptide(L)'
;MSSKRPGRRPGTSSARDDILASARKLFSLNGIDKTSIRAIASDAGVDPALVHHYFGTKLDLFREVVQLPVDPSVVLQPLRDVPVDELGVTIPRLIIALWDSELGANMLAVFRSALTGADDGLVRVFFREVLVNIIAERVDSPPGSGVLRAEFAITQMAGILVGRYIMAIEPLASLTAEQIALTVGPNIQRYLTGALPSITP
;
A
#
# COMPACT_ATOMS: atom_id res chain seq x y z
N MET A 1 56.66 -19.90 -12.35
CA MET A 1 55.68 -19.39 -11.39
C MET A 1 54.86 -18.31 -12.07
N SER A 2 53.64 -18.60 -12.52
CA SER A 2 52.75 -17.60 -13.13
C SER A 2 51.49 -17.50 -12.29
N SER A 3 51.25 -16.32 -11.71
CA SER A 3 50.17 -16.06 -10.76
C SER A 3 48.81 -16.07 -11.48
N LYS A 4 47.96 -17.01 -11.07
CA LYS A 4 46.58 -17.14 -11.52
C LYS A 4 45.77 -15.96 -10.96
N ARG A 5 45.37 -15.02 -11.83
CA ARG A 5 44.39 -13.97 -11.48
C ARG A 5 43.07 -14.62 -11.02
N PRO A 6 42.49 -14.24 -9.86
CA PRO A 6 41.20 -14.75 -9.45
C PRO A 6 40.12 -14.33 -10.45
N GLY A 7 39.38 -15.31 -10.96
CA GLY A 7 38.38 -15.13 -11.99
C GLY A 7 37.23 -14.24 -11.55
N ARG A 8 36.85 -13.33 -12.45
CA ARG A 8 35.56 -12.64 -12.47
C ARG A 8 34.45 -13.70 -12.39
N ARG A 9 33.63 -13.65 -11.34
CA ARG A 9 32.50 -14.58 -11.14
C ARG A 9 31.52 -14.45 -12.34
N PRO A 10 31.13 -15.54 -13.02
CA PRO A 10 30.09 -15.51 -14.04
C PRO A 10 28.72 -15.29 -13.36
N GLY A 11 27.88 -14.41 -13.91
CA GLY A 11 26.57 -13.99 -13.34
C GLY A 11 25.57 -15.14 -13.14
N THR A 12 24.59 -14.99 -12.25
CA THR A 12 23.22 -14.58 -12.66
C THR A 12 22.33 -14.16 -11.46
N SER A 13 22.81 -13.28 -10.60
CA SER A 13 21.95 -12.25 -10.01
C SER A 13 22.63 -10.91 -10.23
N SER A 14 21.92 -9.96 -10.82
CA SER A 14 22.42 -8.60 -10.83
C SER A 14 22.37 -8.07 -9.40
N ALA A 15 23.25 -7.14 -9.01
CA ALA A 15 23.17 -6.50 -7.69
C ALA A 15 21.76 -5.96 -7.39
N ARG A 16 21.03 -5.58 -8.43
CA ARG A 16 19.61 -5.21 -8.40
C ARG A 16 18.70 -6.34 -7.91
N ASP A 17 18.87 -7.57 -8.42
CA ASP A 17 18.07 -8.74 -8.02
C ASP A 17 18.35 -9.14 -6.57
N ASP A 18 19.62 -9.07 -6.14
CA ASP A 18 20.01 -9.32 -4.74
C ASP A 18 19.35 -8.31 -3.80
N ILE A 19 19.34 -7.02 -4.18
CA ILE A 19 18.65 -5.98 -3.42
C ILE A 19 17.14 -6.25 -3.35
N LEU A 20 16.50 -6.63 -4.46
CA LEU A 20 15.06 -6.93 -4.47
C LEU A 20 14.72 -8.13 -3.56
N ALA A 21 15.54 -9.18 -3.58
CA ALA A 21 15.34 -10.35 -2.74
C ALA A 21 15.49 -10.01 -1.25
N SER A 22 16.54 -9.29 -0.88
CA SER A 22 16.76 -8.81 0.49
C SER A 22 15.67 -7.84 0.95
N ALA A 23 15.24 -6.93 0.08
CA ALA A 23 14.16 -5.99 0.35
C ALA A 23 12.85 -6.73 0.62
N ARG A 24 12.46 -7.67 -0.25
CA ARG A 24 11.28 -8.53 -0.08
C ARG A 24 11.29 -9.22 1.28
N LYS A 25 12.38 -9.92 1.61
CA LYS A 25 12.56 -10.60 2.90
C LYS A 25 12.40 -9.64 4.09
N LEU A 26 13.12 -8.52 4.10
CA LEU A 26 13.14 -7.62 5.26
C LEU A 26 11.83 -6.84 5.42
N PHE A 27 11.21 -6.41 4.33
CA PHE A 27 9.92 -5.74 4.37
C PHE A 27 8.80 -6.68 4.86
N SER A 28 8.79 -7.94 4.43
CA SER A 28 7.82 -8.94 4.92
C SER A 28 7.95 -9.18 6.43
N LEU A 29 9.19 -9.20 6.95
CA LEU A 29 9.46 -9.49 8.37
C LEU A 29 9.20 -8.30 9.29
N ASN A 30 9.61 -7.10 8.87
CA ASN A 30 9.68 -5.94 9.77
C ASN A 30 8.69 -4.83 9.42
N GLY A 31 8.05 -4.89 8.25
CA GLY A 31 7.33 -3.75 7.67
C GLY A 31 8.26 -2.74 7.00
N ILE A 32 7.67 -1.72 6.37
CA ILE A 32 8.41 -0.69 5.63
C ILE A 32 9.17 0.22 6.59
N ASP A 33 8.50 0.70 7.65
CA ASP A 33 9.06 1.71 8.55
C ASP A 33 10.28 1.23 9.31
N LYS A 34 10.25 0.00 9.82
CA LYS A 34 11.36 -0.59 10.59
C LYS A 34 12.50 -1.12 9.72
N THR A 35 12.34 -1.15 8.41
CA THR A 35 13.38 -1.60 7.46
C THR A 35 14.15 -0.40 6.92
N SER A 36 15.46 -0.35 7.14
CA SER A 36 16.32 0.70 6.60
C SER A 36 17.02 0.27 5.30
N ILE A 37 17.33 1.23 4.42
CA ILE A 37 18.13 0.97 3.20
C ILE A 37 19.49 0.34 3.53
N ARG A 38 20.12 0.75 4.64
CA ARG A 38 21.39 0.18 5.09
C ARG A 38 21.25 -1.29 5.48
N ALA A 39 20.16 -1.66 6.14
CA ALA A 39 19.89 -3.06 6.50
C ALA A 39 19.70 -3.92 5.24
N ILE A 40 18.96 -3.41 4.24
CA ILE A 40 18.78 -4.09 2.95
C ILE A 40 20.11 -4.25 2.23
N ALA A 41 20.91 -3.19 2.12
CA ALA A 41 22.22 -3.23 1.46
C ALA A 41 23.17 -4.23 2.15
N SER A 42 23.17 -4.24 3.49
CA SER A 42 23.97 -5.18 4.27
C SER A 42 23.53 -6.63 4.08
N ASP A 43 22.23 -6.93 4.01
CA ASP A 43 21.72 -8.29 3.75
C ASP A 43 22.01 -8.74 2.31
N ALA A 44 21.95 -7.81 1.35
CA ALA A 44 22.27 -8.05 -0.06
C ALA A 44 23.79 -8.08 -0.36
N GLY A 45 24.65 -7.72 0.60
CA GLY A 45 26.10 -7.69 0.42
C GLY A 45 26.59 -6.59 -0.53
N VAL A 46 25.87 -5.46 -0.60
CA VAL A 46 26.16 -4.32 -1.50
C VAL A 46 26.37 -3.02 -0.73
N ASP A 47 26.93 -2.01 -1.39
CA ASP A 47 27.00 -0.66 -0.86
C ASP A 47 25.60 0.01 -0.84
N PRO A 48 25.19 0.71 0.24
CA PRO A 48 23.91 1.43 0.29
C PRO A 48 23.68 2.43 -0.86
N ALA A 49 24.75 3.01 -1.41
CA ALA A 49 24.65 3.90 -2.57
C ALA A 49 24.12 3.19 -3.82
N LEU A 50 24.37 1.87 -3.97
CA LEU A 50 23.82 1.08 -5.07
C LEU A 50 22.30 0.92 -4.94
N VAL A 51 21.77 0.82 -3.73
CA VAL A 51 20.31 0.76 -3.52
C VAL A 51 19.65 2.06 -3.97
N HIS A 52 20.20 3.20 -3.58
CA HIS A 52 19.70 4.51 -4.05
C HIS A 52 19.88 4.69 -5.56
N HIS A 53 20.98 4.23 -6.12
CA HIS A 53 21.23 4.30 -7.56
C HIS A 53 20.20 3.51 -8.37
N TYR A 54 19.85 2.30 -7.93
CA TYR A 54 18.90 1.45 -8.66
C TYR A 54 17.43 1.82 -8.43
N PHE A 55 17.07 2.24 -7.21
CA PHE A 55 15.68 2.31 -6.79
C PHE A 55 15.24 3.69 -6.30
N GLY A 56 16.15 4.63 -6.08
CA GLY A 56 15.81 5.95 -5.55
C GLY A 56 15.43 5.89 -4.06
N THR A 57 14.13 5.91 -3.75
CA THR A 57 13.62 5.95 -2.37
C THR A 57 13.28 4.56 -1.83
N LYS A 58 13.14 4.44 -0.49
CA LYS A 58 12.66 3.21 0.17
C LYS A 58 11.27 2.80 -0.34
N LEU A 59 10.41 3.78 -0.62
CA LEU A 59 9.06 3.53 -1.11
C LEU A 59 9.06 3.02 -2.55
N ASP A 60 9.95 3.54 -3.40
CA ASP A 60 10.10 3.08 -4.79
C ASP A 60 10.64 1.65 -4.86
N LEU A 61 11.66 1.33 -4.06
CA LEU A 61 12.13 -0.05 -3.89
C LEU A 61 11.00 -0.98 -3.44
N PHE A 62 10.21 -0.54 -2.45
CA PHE A 62 9.08 -1.33 -1.97
C PHE A 62 8.03 -1.57 -3.07
N ARG A 63 7.65 -0.54 -3.84
CA ARG A 63 6.69 -0.64 -4.96
C ARG A 63 7.13 -1.66 -5.99
N GLU A 64 8.43 -1.70 -6.27
CA GLU A 64 8.97 -2.66 -7.21
C GLU A 64 8.91 -4.10 -6.65
N VAL A 65 9.21 -4.26 -5.36
CA VAL A 65 9.10 -5.54 -4.66
C VAL A 65 7.68 -6.12 -4.71
N VAL A 66 6.65 -5.27 -4.57
CA VAL A 66 5.23 -5.67 -4.66
C VAL A 66 4.66 -5.64 -6.09
N GLN A 67 5.44 -5.22 -7.07
CA GLN A 67 5.04 -5.13 -8.48
C GLN A 67 3.73 -4.38 -8.70
N LEU A 68 3.56 -3.24 -8.02
CA LEU A 68 2.34 -2.45 -8.18
C LEU A 68 2.27 -1.85 -9.59
N PRO A 69 1.11 -1.96 -10.28
CA PRO A 69 0.94 -1.41 -11.62
C PRO A 69 0.90 0.13 -11.67
N VAL A 70 0.70 0.79 -10.52
CA VAL A 70 0.56 2.25 -10.43
C VAL A 70 1.25 2.77 -9.19
N ASP A 71 1.82 3.98 -9.28
CA ASP A 71 2.33 4.73 -8.14
C ASP A 71 1.18 5.28 -7.26
N PRO A 72 1.02 4.80 -6.01
CA PRO A 72 -0.12 5.24 -5.19
C PRO A 72 0.05 6.63 -4.60
N SER A 73 1.27 7.18 -4.58
CA SER A 73 1.46 8.58 -4.22
C SER A 73 0.88 9.54 -5.25
N VAL A 74 0.79 9.14 -6.52
CA VAL A 74 0.13 9.92 -7.58
C VAL A 74 -1.38 9.75 -7.47
N VAL A 75 -1.85 8.50 -7.38
CA VAL A 75 -3.29 8.20 -7.36
C VAL A 75 -3.97 8.79 -6.13
N LEU A 76 -3.30 8.78 -4.97
CA LEU A 76 -3.86 9.24 -3.71
C LEU A 76 -3.57 10.72 -3.41
N GLN A 77 -2.94 11.48 -4.32
CA GLN A 77 -2.77 12.94 -4.15
C GLN A 77 -4.08 13.66 -3.78
N PRO A 78 -5.23 13.37 -4.43
CA PRO A 78 -6.46 14.08 -4.09
C PRO A 78 -6.86 13.94 -2.62
N LEU A 79 -6.50 12.82 -1.97
CA LEU A 79 -6.78 12.59 -0.54
C LEU A 79 -5.90 13.45 0.39
N ARG A 80 -4.82 14.06 -0.12
CA ARG A 80 -3.97 15.00 0.62
C ARG A 80 -4.47 16.43 0.54
N ASP A 81 -5.16 16.78 -0.55
CA ASP A 81 -5.53 18.16 -0.84
C ASP A 81 -6.98 18.47 -0.46
N VAL A 82 -7.88 17.49 -0.57
CA VAL A 82 -9.31 17.68 -0.28
C VAL A 82 -9.56 18.01 1.20
N PRO A 83 -10.56 18.84 1.56
CA PRO A 83 -10.94 19.08 2.95
C PRO A 83 -11.27 17.79 3.73
N VAL A 84 -11.02 17.79 5.05
CA VAL A 84 -11.19 16.59 5.90
C VAL A 84 -12.65 16.14 5.99
N ASP A 85 -13.59 17.09 5.94
CA ASP A 85 -15.04 16.87 5.91
C ASP A 85 -15.56 16.28 4.58
N GLU A 86 -14.75 16.33 3.53
CA GLU A 86 -15.04 15.74 2.22
C GLU A 86 -14.36 14.38 1.98
N LEU A 87 -13.47 13.95 2.87
CA LEU A 87 -12.74 12.68 2.73
C LEU A 87 -13.67 11.47 2.60
N GLY A 88 -14.77 11.47 3.35
CA GLY A 88 -15.71 10.36 3.42
C GLY A 88 -16.31 10.00 2.07
N VAL A 89 -16.69 10.98 1.25
CA VAL A 89 -17.17 10.74 -0.13
C VAL A 89 -16.02 10.59 -1.12
N THR A 90 -14.92 11.29 -0.90
CA THR A 90 -13.78 11.32 -1.85
C THR A 90 -13.04 9.99 -1.90
N ILE A 91 -12.83 9.33 -0.75
CA ILE A 91 -12.16 8.03 -0.66
C ILE A 91 -12.88 6.96 -1.50
N PRO A 92 -14.16 6.63 -1.28
CA PRO A 92 -14.85 5.62 -2.07
C PRO A 92 -14.94 6.01 -3.55
N ARG A 93 -15.16 7.30 -3.86
CA ARG A 93 -15.19 7.78 -5.26
C ARG A 93 -13.88 7.49 -5.98
N LEU A 94 -12.76 7.89 -5.38
CA LEU A 94 -11.43 7.71 -5.97
C LEU A 94 -11.05 6.24 -6.10
N ILE A 95 -11.23 5.46 -5.02
CA ILE A 95 -10.80 4.06 -4.99
C ILE A 95 -11.67 3.20 -5.92
N ILE A 96 -12.99 3.39 -5.94
CA ILE A 96 -13.86 2.60 -6.83
C ILE A 96 -13.62 2.98 -8.29
N ALA A 97 -13.45 4.28 -8.61
CA ALA A 97 -13.10 4.69 -9.97
C ALA A 97 -11.75 4.11 -10.44
N LEU A 98 -10.75 4.02 -9.56
CA LEU A 98 -9.48 3.37 -9.86
C LEU A 98 -9.69 1.88 -10.19
N TRP A 99 -10.53 1.19 -9.41
CA TRP A 99 -10.82 -0.23 -9.62
C TRP A 99 -11.69 -0.51 -10.84
N ASP A 100 -12.56 0.42 -11.22
CA ASP A 100 -13.37 0.34 -12.44
C ASP A 100 -12.55 0.67 -13.72
N SER A 101 -11.33 1.21 -13.57
CA SER A 101 -10.42 1.51 -14.70
C SER A 101 -9.66 0.28 -15.20
N GLU A 102 -9.01 0.38 -16.37
CA GLU A 102 -8.13 -0.67 -16.90
C GLU A 102 -7.00 -1.07 -15.93
N LEU A 103 -6.55 -0.13 -15.10
CA LEU A 103 -5.53 -0.36 -14.06
C LEU A 103 -6.07 -1.25 -12.92
N GLY A 104 -7.39 -1.24 -12.71
CA GLY A 104 -8.09 -2.01 -11.69
C GLY A 104 -8.00 -3.52 -11.89
N ALA A 105 -7.94 -3.99 -13.14
CA ALA A 105 -7.80 -5.43 -13.44
C ALA A 105 -6.48 -6.00 -12.89
N ASN A 106 -5.37 -5.26 -13.03
CA ASN A 106 -4.06 -5.65 -12.50
C ASN A 106 -4.04 -5.55 -10.98
N MET A 107 -4.65 -4.50 -10.41
CA MET A 107 -4.78 -4.33 -8.96
C MET A 107 -5.62 -5.43 -8.31
N LEU A 108 -6.67 -5.91 -8.99
CA LEU A 108 -7.51 -7.01 -8.52
C LEU A 108 -6.73 -8.33 -8.41
N ALA A 109 -5.83 -8.61 -9.34
CA ALA A 109 -4.96 -9.79 -9.24
C ALA A 109 -4.03 -9.72 -8.02
N VAL A 110 -3.37 -8.58 -7.82
CA VAL A 110 -2.52 -8.31 -6.65
C VAL A 110 -3.31 -8.43 -5.35
N PHE A 111 -4.52 -7.86 -5.30
CA PHE A 111 -5.40 -7.91 -4.14
C PHE A 111 -5.91 -9.32 -3.85
N ARG A 112 -6.28 -10.12 -4.88
CA ARG A 112 -6.66 -11.53 -4.71
C ARG A 112 -5.53 -12.35 -4.11
N SER A 113 -4.29 -12.14 -4.58
CA SER A 113 -3.10 -12.77 -4.00
C SER A 113 -2.95 -12.44 -2.50
N ALA A 114 -3.18 -11.19 -2.13
CA ALA A 114 -3.12 -10.73 -0.73
C ALA A 114 -4.19 -11.35 0.18
N LEU A 115 -5.38 -11.59 -0.36
CA LEU A 115 -6.48 -12.21 0.37
C LEU A 115 -6.25 -13.71 0.60
N THR A 116 -5.69 -14.40 -0.38
CA THR A 116 -5.36 -15.83 -0.26
C THR A 116 -4.07 -16.09 0.51
N GLY A 117 -3.29 -15.03 0.81
CA GLY A 117 -1.97 -15.14 1.43
C GLY A 117 -0.94 -15.77 0.50
N ALA A 118 -1.14 -15.64 -0.81
CA ALA A 118 -0.22 -16.14 -1.82
C ALA A 118 0.97 -15.17 -2.08
N ASP A 119 0.90 -13.95 -1.57
CA ASP A 119 2.04 -13.05 -1.46
C ASP A 119 2.76 -13.24 -0.12
N ASP A 120 4.03 -12.79 -0.02
CA ASP A 120 4.82 -12.84 1.21
C ASP A 120 4.32 -11.85 2.31
N GLY A 121 3.02 -11.53 2.32
CA GLY A 121 2.35 -10.55 3.18
C GLY A 121 2.63 -9.08 2.83
N LEU A 122 3.46 -8.82 1.81
CA LEU A 122 3.90 -7.48 1.44
C LEU A 122 2.78 -6.59 0.96
N VAL A 123 1.81 -7.12 0.22
CA VAL A 123 0.67 -6.33 -0.28
C VAL A 123 -0.17 -5.84 0.89
N ARG A 124 -0.34 -6.67 1.93
CA ARG A 124 -1.03 -6.27 3.17
C ARG A 124 -0.27 -5.15 3.90
N VAL A 125 1.05 -5.29 4.03
CA VAL A 125 1.91 -4.25 4.61
C VAL A 125 1.77 -2.95 3.82
N PHE A 126 1.80 -3.03 2.48
CA PHE A 126 1.68 -1.87 1.60
C PHE A 126 0.38 -1.10 1.82
N PHE A 127 -0.75 -1.80 1.72
CA PHE A 127 -2.06 -1.16 1.85
C PHE A 127 -2.22 -0.52 3.22
N ARG A 128 -1.73 -1.18 4.28
CA ARG A 128 -1.72 -0.61 5.63
C ARG A 128 -0.88 0.67 5.67
N GLU A 129 0.38 0.61 5.28
CA GLU A 129 1.31 1.75 5.36
C GLU A 129 0.84 2.95 4.52
N VAL A 130 0.40 2.72 3.28
CA VAL A 130 0.02 3.82 2.40
C VAL A 130 -1.33 4.43 2.78
N LEU A 131 -2.35 3.60 3.04
CA LEU A 131 -3.69 4.12 3.32
C LEU A 131 -3.79 4.72 4.72
N VAL A 132 -3.13 4.10 5.70
CA VAL A 132 -3.12 4.63 7.07
C VAL A 132 -2.31 5.91 7.12
N ASN A 133 -1.08 5.96 6.62
CA ASN A 133 -0.22 7.14 6.82
C ASN A 133 -0.78 8.40 6.12
N ILE A 134 -1.45 8.25 4.97
CA ILE A 134 -2.05 9.40 4.26
C ILE A 134 -3.25 9.98 5.03
N ILE A 135 -4.09 9.13 5.62
CA ILE A 135 -5.35 9.55 6.21
C ILE A 135 -5.19 9.83 7.71
N ALA A 136 -4.44 9.00 8.43
CA ALA A 136 -4.35 9.01 9.89
C ALA A 136 -3.90 10.36 10.43
N GLU A 137 -2.86 10.97 9.87
CA GLU A 137 -2.37 12.29 10.30
C GLU A 137 -3.44 13.38 10.13
N ARG A 138 -4.24 13.30 9.07
CA ARG A 138 -5.28 14.29 8.75
C ARG A 138 -6.50 14.20 9.67
N VAL A 139 -6.72 13.02 10.26
CA VAL A 139 -7.90 12.71 11.08
C VAL A 139 -7.54 12.43 12.53
N ASP A 140 -6.35 12.83 12.96
CA ASP A 140 -5.84 12.61 14.32
C ASP A 140 -6.46 13.57 15.35
N SER A 141 -7.78 13.49 15.49
CA SER A 141 -8.56 14.32 16.41
C SER A 141 -9.61 13.47 17.13
N PRO A 142 -9.48 13.22 18.44
CA PRO A 142 -8.39 13.68 19.32
C PRO A 142 -7.02 13.06 18.96
N PRO A 143 -5.90 13.66 19.39
CA PRO A 143 -4.56 13.13 19.10
C PRO A 143 -4.38 11.67 19.55
N GLY A 144 -3.73 10.86 18.72
CA GLY A 144 -3.56 9.41 18.88
C GLY A 144 -4.73 8.56 18.36
N SER A 145 -5.81 9.16 17.85
CA SER A 145 -6.96 8.43 17.29
C SER A 145 -6.87 8.18 15.78
N GLY A 146 -5.99 8.89 15.07
CA GLY A 146 -5.95 8.92 13.60
C GLY A 146 -5.79 7.57 12.95
N VAL A 147 -4.89 6.73 13.48
CA VAL A 147 -4.64 5.37 12.96
C VAL A 147 -5.90 4.52 13.03
N LEU A 148 -6.56 4.49 14.19
CA LEU A 148 -7.75 3.68 14.40
C LEU A 148 -8.92 4.15 13.53
N ARG A 149 -9.09 5.47 13.39
CA ARG A 149 -10.10 6.08 12.51
C ARG A 149 -9.88 5.67 11.05
N ALA A 150 -8.63 5.71 10.59
CA ALA A 150 -8.26 5.24 9.26
C ALA A 150 -8.52 3.74 9.10
N GLU A 151 -8.21 2.91 10.10
CA GLU A 151 -8.46 1.46 10.07
C GLU A 151 -9.96 1.12 9.94
N PHE A 152 -10.86 1.84 10.63
CA PHE A 152 -12.30 1.66 10.43
C PHE A 152 -12.76 2.03 9.01
N ALA A 153 -12.24 3.13 8.44
CA ALA A 153 -12.53 3.49 7.05
C ALA A 153 -12.01 2.43 6.07
N ILE A 154 -10.79 1.91 6.29
CA ILE A 154 -10.16 0.88 5.46
C ILE A 154 -10.97 -0.42 5.49
N THR A 155 -11.45 -0.86 6.65
CA THR A 155 -12.25 -2.10 6.76
C THR A 155 -13.59 -1.99 6.01
N GLN A 156 -14.27 -0.85 6.09
CA GLN A 156 -15.47 -0.57 5.30
C GLN A 156 -15.18 -0.62 3.80
N MET A 157 -14.08 0.00 3.36
CA MET A 157 -13.66 -0.05 1.95
C MET A 157 -13.31 -1.46 1.50
N ALA A 158 -12.57 -2.23 2.31
CA ALA A 158 -12.23 -3.61 1.99
C ALA A 158 -13.48 -4.48 1.79
N GLY A 159 -14.50 -4.31 2.64
CA GLY A 159 -15.78 -5.01 2.48
C GLY A 159 -16.49 -4.66 1.16
N ILE A 160 -16.47 -3.38 0.76
CA ILE A 160 -17.02 -2.95 -0.52
C ILE A 160 -16.24 -3.55 -1.68
N LEU A 161 -14.91 -3.50 -1.64
CA LEU A 161 -14.06 -4.05 -2.72
C LEU A 161 -14.25 -5.56 -2.88
N VAL A 162 -14.28 -6.30 -1.77
CA VAL A 162 -14.55 -7.75 -1.78
C VAL A 162 -15.97 -8.04 -2.28
N GLY A 163 -16.97 -7.36 -1.73
CA GLY A 163 -18.38 -7.55 -2.08
C GLY A 163 -18.66 -7.25 -3.56
N ARG A 164 -18.08 -6.17 -4.08
CA ARG A 164 -18.26 -5.69 -5.46
C ARG A 164 -17.44 -6.49 -6.47
N TYR A 165 -16.13 -6.62 -6.29
CA TYR A 165 -15.21 -7.12 -7.33
C TYR A 165 -14.82 -8.59 -7.23
N ILE A 166 -15.08 -9.23 -6.08
CA ILE A 166 -14.72 -10.64 -5.85
C ILE A 166 -15.99 -11.49 -5.75
N MET A 167 -16.90 -11.11 -4.87
CA MET A 167 -18.14 -11.83 -4.64
C MET A 167 -19.24 -11.45 -5.64
N ALA A 168 -19.11 -10.30 -6.32
CA ALA A 168 -20.09 -9.77 -7.27
C ALA A 168 -21.53 -9.71 -6.69
N ILE A 169 -21.67 -9.21 -5.46
CA ILE A 169 -22.95 -9.12 -4.74
C ILE A 169 -23.84 -8.07 -5.43
N GLU A 170 -25.07 -8.43 -5.78
CA GLU A 170 -26.04 -7.50 -6.37
C GLU A 170 -27.04 -6.94 -5.34
N PRO A 171 -27.52 -5.68 -5.50
CA PRO A 171 -27.27 -4.76 -6.62
C PRO A 171 -25.94 -3.97 -6.52
N LEU A 172 -25.10 -4.24 -5.52
CA LEU A 172 -23.86 -3.48 -5.25
C LEU A 172 -22.86 -3.54 -6.42
N ALA A 173 -22.74 -4.69 -7.09
CA ALA A 173 -21.84 -4.88 -8.22
C ALA A 173 -22.20 -3.98 -9.42
N SER A 174 -23.49 -3.73 -9.62
CA SER A 174 -24.00 -2.92 -10.72
C SER A 174 -24.05 -1.41 -10.46
N LEU A 175 -23.83 -0.95 -9.22
CA LEU A 175 -23.84 0.49 -8.92
C LEU A 175 -22.67 1.24 -9.57
N THR A 176 -22.80 2.54 -9.81
CA THR A 176 -21.67 3.39 -10.20
C THR A 176 -20.81 3.73 -8.98
N ALA A 177 -19.54 4.11 -9.23
CA ALA A 177 -18.66 4.63 -8.18
C ALA A 177 -19.28 5.80 -7.40
N GLU A 178 -19.98 6.70 -8.10
CA GLU A 178 -20.65 7.84 -7.48
C GLU A 178 -21.81 7.41 -6.58
N GLN A 179 -22.64 6.48 -7.02
CA GLN A 179 -23.75 5.95 -6.20
C GLN A 179 -23.24 5.31 -4.92
N ILE A 180 -22.18 4.50 -5.00
CA ILE A 180 -21.57 3.90 -3.81
C ILE A 180 -20.98 4.99 -2.92
N ALA A 181 -20.19 5.90 -3.48
CA ALA A 181 -19.53 6.96 -2.74
C ALA A 181 -20.51 7.83 -1.93
N LEU A 182 -21.62 8.24 -2.54
CA LEU A 182 -22.67 9.01 -1.85
C LEU A 182 -23.39 8.18 -0.78
N THR A 183 -23.54 6.87 -1.00
CA THR A 183 -24.22 5.97 -0.05
C THR A 183 -23.36 5.70 1.18
N VAL A 184 -22.09 5.35 0.99
CA VAL A 184 -21.19 4.92 2.10
C VAL A 184 -20.39 6.07 2.69
N GLY A 185 -20.27 7.17 1.95
CA GLY A 185 -19.45 8.31 2.33
C GLY A 185 -19.77 8.87 3.71
N PRO A 186 -21.05 9.04 4.11
CA PRO A 186 -21.39 9.46 5.47
C PRO A 186 -20.87 8.51 6.56
N ASN A 187 -20.87 7.20 6.32
CA ASN A 187 -20.36 6.20 7.27
C ASN A 187 -18.84 6.28 7.39
N ILE A 188 -18.15 6.43 6.26
CA ILE A 188 -16.70 6.63 6.23
C ILE A 188 -16.34 7.93 6.95
N GLN A 189 -17.04 9.04 6.65
CA GLN A 189 -16.82 10.32 7.33
C GLN A 189 -17.04 10.21 8.84
N ARG A 190 -18.05 9.44 9.28
CA ARG A 190 -18.31 9.16 10.69
C ARG A 190 -17.13 8.47 11.37
N TYR A 191 -16.47 7.51 10.72
CA TYR A 191 -15.25 6.90 11.26
C TYR A 191 -14.11 7.91 11.34
N LEU A 192 -13.93 8.70 10.30
CA LEU A 192 -12.81 9.66 10.20
C LEU A 192 -12.94 10.81 11.21
N THR A 193 -14.13 11.33 11.45
CA THR A 193 -14.28 12.60 12.21
C THR A 193 -15.34 12.56 13.31
N GLY A 194 -16.22 11.54 13.30
CA GLY A 194 -17.25 11.38 14.32
C GLY A 194 -16.69 10.91 15.67
N ALA A 195 -17.55 10.90 16.68
CA ALA A 195 -17.20 10.34 17.98
C ALA A 195 -17.02 8.82 17.88
N LEU A 196 -15.89 8.31 18.39
CA LEU A 196 -15.69 6.88 18.61
C LEU A 196 -16.12 6.55 20.05
N PRO A 197 -16.96 5.53 20.29
CA PRO A 197 -17.44 5.18 21.62
C PRO A 197 -16.27 4.87 22.56
N SER A 198 -16.09 5.69 23.60
CA SER A 198 -15.15 5.53 24.73
C SER A 198 -13.90 4.71 24.41
N ILE A 199 -13.06 5.29 23.56
CA ILE A 199 -11.65 4.90 23.42
C ILE A 199 -10.89 6.03 24.09
N THR A 200 -10.96 6.03 25.42
CA THR A 200 -10.06 6.84 26.25
C THR A 200 -8.84 5.95 26.53
N PRO A 201 -7.60 6.45 26.44
CA PRO A 201 -6.41 5.67 26.76
C PRO A 201 -6.48 5.02 28.16
#